data_AF-A0A1R1J5M5-F1
#
_entry.id   AF-A0A1R1J5M5-F1
#
_cell.length_a   1.000
_cell.length_b   1.000
_cell.length_c   1.000
_cell.angle_alpha   90.00
_cell.angle_beta   90.00
_cell.angle_gamma   90.00
#
_symmetry.space_group_name_H-M   'P 1'
#
loop_
_entity.id
_entity.type
_entity.pdbx_description
1 polymer ?
#
loop_
_entity_poly.entity_id
_entity_poly.type
_entity_poly.pdbx_seq_one_letter_code
_entity_poly.pdbx_strand_id
1 'polypeptide(L)'
;MKQSTRSSCLFAVALITTALSACGGGDDVNTSGTGTSVPPASSTTPPSPSPSVQAACRPAGKFTYSGSASQVKDSNGKLAVVVVPSMPKEYQLNRNFTASAVPASSLLQQASGAFTTLASSDSATDCLGLDHGMVSEIQGVGSDVAIGRWNMAKDTDGNTYTMDQGLHYAVGTPLSLPVASGTLACTQLIADSVANDFSGPTGTLGTASATLDLGTHTLNNLSMTIHDLNGQYTLTKAQTPLNGVSTDGSLSVQTVVVGHDAKQPLVALGYSTSQLKSGVGGVVVLSCQ
;
A
#
# COMPACT_ATOMS: atom_id res chain seq x y z
N MET A 1 42.37 18.66 44.03
CA MET A 1 42.71 18.63 42.59
C MET A 1 41.70 19.49 41.84
N LYS A 2 42.20 20.18 40.80
CA LYS A 2 41.64 21.41 40.19
C LYS A 2 40.32 21.21 39.42
N GLN A 3 39.59 22.32 39.35
CA GLN A 3 38.35 22.60 38.60
C GLN A 3 38.42 22.15 37.14
N SER A 4 37.28 21.67 36.60
CA SER A 4 37.08 21.47 35.16
C SER A 4 36.04 22.44 34.63
N THR A 5 36.39 23.06 33.51
CA THR A 5 35.81 24.27 32.92
C THR A 5 34.72 23.91 31.91
N ARG A 6 33.66 24.74 31.86
CA ARG A 6 32.62 24.73 30.82
C ARG A 6 33.19 25.25 29.50
N SER A 7 32.80 24.64 28.38
CA SER A 7 32.93 25.22 27.04
C SER A 7 31.62 25.03 26.27
N SER A 8 31.10 26.13 25.74
CA SER A 8 29.87 26.19 24.93
C SER A 8 30.25 26.78 23.58
N CYS A 9 30.07 26.02 22.50
CA CYS A 9 30.21 26.52 21.13
C CYS A 9 28.84 26.54 20.47
N LEU A 10 28.37 27.75 20.16
CA LEU A 10 27.20 28.05 19.36
C LEU A 10 27.61 28.00 17.87
N PHE A 11 26.87 27.26 17.05
CA PHE A 11 26.96 27.34 15.59
C PHE A 11 25.85 28.26 15.06
N ALA A 12 26.25 29.34 14.40
CA ALA A 12 25.38 30.22 13.65
C ALA A 12 25.31 29.76 12.18
N VAL A 13 24.10 29.59 11.65
CA VAL A 13 23.86 29.32 10.22
C VAL A 13 23.17 30.54 9.63
N ALA A 14 23.80 31.13 8.61
CA ALA A 14 23.30 32.27 7.86
C ALA A 14 22.31 31.82 6.76
N LEU A 15 21.17 32.51 6.68
CA LEU A 15 20.18 32.39 5.60
C LEU A 15 20.54 33.38 4.48
N ILE A 16 20.67 32.88 3.24
CA ILE A 16 20.77 33.71 2.04
C ILE A 16 19.42 33.63 1.32
N THR A 17 18.72 34.77 1.24
CA THR A 17 17.54 34.96 0.39
C THR A 17 17.95 35.77 -0.84
N THR A 18 17.71 35.23 -2.02
CA THR A 18 17.83 35.97 -3.28
C THR A 18 16.43 36.32 -3.79
N ALA A 19 16.09 37.60 -3.70
CA ALA A 19 14.98 38.20 -4.44
C ALA A 19 15.54 38.83 -5.71
N LEU A 20 14.97 38.48 -6.88
CA LEU A 20 15.19 39.23 -8.12
C LEU A 20 13.98 40.12 -8.39
N SER A 21 14.26 41.40 -8.58
CA SER A 21 13.34 42.48 -8.95
C SER A 21 13.57 42.95 -10.40
N ALA A 22 12.59 43.75 -10.87
CA ALA A 22 12.59 44.70 -11.98
C ALA A 22 12.31 44.12 -13.39
N CYS A 23 11.66 44.81 -14.34
CA CYS A 23 11.39 46.24 -14.58
C CYS A 23 10.20 46.33 -15.59
N GLY A 24 9.22 47.25 -15.56
CA GLY A 24 9.23 48.72 -15.72
C GLY A 24 7.88 49.12 -16.38
N GLY A 25 7.37 50.36 -16.48
CA GLY A 25 7.71 51.72 -16.03
C GLY A 25 6.77 52.74 -16.74
N GLY A 26 6.38 53.83 -16.05
CA GLY A 26 5.87 55.20 -16.46
C GLY A 26 4.71 55.36 -17.48
N ASP A 27 3.88 56.42 -17.54
CA ASP A 27 3.71 57.71 -16.83
C ASP A 27 2.26 58.24 -17.07
N ASP A 28 1.94 59.38 -16.45
CA ASP A 28 0.65 59.99 -16.04
C ASP A 28 -0.32 60.66 -17.07
N VAL A 29 -1.58 60.85 -16.59
CA VAL A 29 -2.60 61.92 -16.87
C VAL A 29 -3.52 61.79 -18.12
N ASN A 30 -4.81 61.47 -17.94
CA ASN A 30 -5.95 62.41 -17.76
C ASN A 30 -7.35 61.75 -17.97
N THR A 31 -8.28 62.11 -17.09
CA THR A 31 -9.77 62.22 -17.20
C THR A 31 -10.65 61.23 -18.00
N SER A 32 -11.64 60.71 -17.25
CA SER A 32 -13.06 60.56 -17.64
C SER A 32 -13.45 59.39 -18.56
N GLY A 33 -14.13 58.39 -17.99
CA GLY A 33 -14.94 57.44 -18.76
C GLY A 33 -15.31 56.18 -17.99
N THR A 34 -16.53 56.13 -17.45
CA THR A 34 -17.16 54.92 -16.90
C THR A 34 -17.29 53.84 -17.96
N GLY A 35 -16.60 52.71 -17.77
CA GLY A 35 -16.73 51.51 -18.59
C GLY A 35 -16.01 50.33 -17.93
N THR A 36 -16.70 49.61 -17.04
CA THR A 36 -16.15 48.47 -16.31
C THR A 36 -16.00 47.27 -17.25
N SER A 37 -14.82 47.06 -17.81
CA SER A 37 -14.45 45.83 -18.53
C SER A 37 -13.92 44.78 -17.54
N VAL A 38 -14.70 43.74 -17.31
CA VAL A 38 -14.36 42.54 -16.53
C VAL A 38 -13.33 41.69 -17.30
N PRO A 39 -12.23 41.22 -16.68
CA PRO A 39 -11.31 40.27 -17.34
C PRO A 39 -11.95 38.87 -17.47
N PRO A 40 -11.62 38.09 -18.51
CA PRO A 40 -12.26 36.80 -18.75
C PRO A 40 -11.92 35.83 -17.61
N ALA A 41 -12.97 35.26 -17.01
CA ALA A 41 -12.86 34.19 -16.03
C ALA A 41 -12.18 32.98 -16.69
N SER A 42 -11.01 32.59 -16.18
CA SER A 42 -10.41 31.29 -16.46
C SER A 42 -11.41 30.20 -16.11
N SER A 43 -11.86 29.47 -17.12
CA SER A 43 -12.75 28.32 -16.99
C SER A 43 -12.01 27.18 -16.27
N THR A 44 -12.09 27.15 -14.94
CA THR A 44 -11.92 25.91 -14.20
C THR A 44 -13.18 25.07 -14.41
N THR A 45 -13.14 24.16 -15.37
CA THR A 45 -14.11 23.06 -15.41
C THR A 45 -14.11 22.40 -14.03
N PRO A 46 -15.27 22.34 -13.33
CA PRO A 46 -15.38 21.56 -12.11
C PRO A 46 -14.99 20.12 -12.45
N PRO A 47 -14.21 19.41 -11.60
CA PRO A 47 -14.03 17.98 -11.80
C PRO A 47 -15.42 17.34 -11.87
N SER A 48 -15.65 16.53 -12.90
CA SER A 48 -16.89 15.77 -13.04
C SER A 48 -17.22 15.10 -11.72
N PRO A 49 -18.48 15.19 -11.23
CA PRO A 49 -18.84 14.58 -9.97
C PRO A 49 -18.55 13.09 -10.07
N SER A 50 -17.64 12.60 -9.23
CA SER A 50 -17.52 11.17 -9.00
C SER A 50 -18.90 10.68 -8.53
N PRO A 51 -19.33 9.48 -8.92
CA PRO A 51 -20.53 8.86 -8.37
C PRO A 51 -20.47 8.97 -6.84
N SER A 52 -21.55 9.43 -6.20
CA SER A 52 -21.58 9.78 -4.78
C SER A 52 -21.10 8.66 -3.84
N VAL A 53 -21.19 7.40 -4.27
CA VAL A 53 -20.70 6.23 -3.53
C VAL A 53 -19.18 6.04 -3.69
N GLN A 54 -18.63 6.37 -4.85
CA GLN A 54 -17.18 6.37 -5.09
C GLN A 54 -16.47 7.50 -4.33
N ALA A 55 -17.21 8.56 -3.99
CA ALA A 55 -16.75 9.60 -3.06
C ALA A 55 -16.65 9.09 -1.60
N ALA A 56 -17.49 8.13 -1.19
CA ALA A 56 -17.47 7.60 0.17
C ALA A 56 -16.16 6.85 0.49
N CYS A 57 -15.62 6.08 -0.48
CA CYS A 57 -14.33 5.40 -0.35
C CYS A 57 -13.12 6.28 -0.66
N ARG A 58 -13.32 7.53 -1.05
CA ARG A 58 -12.27 8.51 -1.37
C ARG A 58 -12.39 9.75 -0.49
N PRO A 59 -12.23 9.57 0.83
CA PRO A 59 -12.26 10.67 1.76
C PRO A 59 -11.13 11.65 1.44
N ALA A 60 -11.41 12.95 1.60
CA ALA A 60 -10.43 14.02 1.42
C ALA A 60 -9.53 14.18 2.67
N GLY A 61 -9.12 13.04 3.24
CA GLY A 61 -8.33 12.94 4.45
C GLY A 61 -6.94 13.57 4.34
N LYS A 62 -6.30 13.73 5.50
CA LYS A 62 -4.86 14.04 5.54
C LYS A 62 -4.08 12.74 5.70
N PHE A 63 -3.13 12.55 4.80
CA PHE A 63 -2.31 11.34 4.73
C PHE A 63 -0.83 11.66 4.88
N THR A 64 -0.12 10.83 5.64
CA THR A 64 1.34 10.81 5.68
C THR A 64 1.87 9.51 5.08
N TYR A 65 3.09 9.57 4.54
CA TYR A 65 3.68 8.44 3.82
C TYR A 65 5.08 8.14 4.36
N SER A 66 5.42 6.86 4.52
CA SER A 66 6.79 6.41 4.78
C SER A 66 7.15 5.24 3.87
N GLY A 67 8.33 5.33 3.25
CA GLY A 67 8.70 4.52 2.10
C GLY A 67 8.26 5.16 0.78
N SER A 68 8.56 4.48 -0.32
CA SER A 68 8.17 4.90 -1.66
C SER A 68 8.19 3.73 -2.65
N ALA A 69 7.34 3.82 -3.67
CA ALA A 69 7.28 2.91 -4.79
C ALA A 69 6.97 3.69 -6.07
N SER A 70 7.27 3.10 -7.23
CA SER A 70 6.73 3.63 -8.49
C SER A 70 5.23 3.40 -8.56
N GLN A 71 4.53 4.16 -9.39
CA GLN A 71 3.11 3.89 -9.64
C GLN A 71 2.94 2.53 -10.31
N VAL A 72 1.92 1.79 -9.85
CA VAL A 72 1.60 0.47 -10.40
C VAL A 72 0.81 0.70 -11.67
N LYS A 73 1.22 0.03 -12.75
CA LYS A 73 0.56 0.16 -14.04
C LYS A 73 -0.64 -0.77 -14.08
N ASP A 74 -1.77 -0.29 -14.60
CA ASP A 74 -2.90 -1.18 -14.84
C ASP A 74 -2.65 -2.10 -16.04
N SER A 75 -3.33 -3.24 -16.04
CA SER A 75 -3.45 -4.12 -17.21
C SER A 75 -4.90 -4.06 -17.68
N ASN A 76 -5.15 -3.44 -18.84
CA ASN A 76 -6.48 -3.24 -19.40
C ASN A 76 -7.45 -2.52 -18.44
N GLY A 77 -6.99 -1.49 -17.73
CA GLY A 77 -7.78 -0.75 -16.76
C GLY A 77 -8.05 -1.50 -15.46
N LYS A 78 -7.34 -2.61 -15.19
CA LYS A 78 -7.50 -3.45 -14.00
C LYS A 78 -6.22 -3.54 -13.16
N LEU A 79 -6.42 -3.67 -11.85
CA LEU A 79 -5.39 -3.95 -10.85
C LEU A 79 -5.78 -5.18 -10.01
N ALA A 80 -4.80 -5.91 -9.49
CA ALA A 80 -4.99 -7.01 -8.55
C ALA A 80 -4.68 -6.50 -7.14
N VAL A 81 -5.42 -6.98 -6.14
CA VAL A 81 -5.37 -6.49 -4.77
C VAL A 81 -5.38 -7.64 -3.78
N VAL A 82 -4.50 -7.59 -2.78
CA VAL A 82 -4.56 -8.41 -1.57
C VAL A 82 -4.61 -7.49 -0.37
N VAL A 83 -5.49 -7.78 0.58
CA VAL A 83 -5.63 -7.05 1.83
C VAL A 83 -5.72 -8.02 3.01
N VAL A 84 -4.87 -7.78 4.01
CA VAL A 84 -4.86 -8.52 5.27
C VAL A 84 -4.83 -7.55 6.45
N PRO A 85 -5.84 -7.53 7.32
CA PRO A 85 -5.79 -6.77 8.57
C PRO A 85 -4.99 -7.50 9.66
N SER A 86 -4.20 -6.77 10.43
CA SER A 86 -3.58 -7.20 11.69
C SER A 86 -4.35 -6.63 12.89
N MET A 87 -5.53 -7.19 13.13
CA MET A 87 -6.43 -6.83 14.24
C MET A 87 -7.19 -8.07 14.72
N PRO A 88 -7.78 -8.08 15.92
CA PRO A 88 -8.58 -9.22 16.37
C PRO A 88 -9.80 -9.39 15.47
N LYS A 89 -10.19 -10.64 15.18
CA LYS A 89 -11.16 -10.99 14.14
C LYS A 89 -12.51 -10.27 14.30
N GLU A 90 -12.96 -10.08 15.54
CA GLU A 90 -14.18 -9.37 15.89
C GLU A 90 -14.18 -7.88 15.49
N TYR A 91 -13.00 -7.29 15.28
CA TYR A 91 -12.83 -5.90 14.84
C TYR A 91 -12.43 -5.79 13.37
N GLN A 92 -12.22 -6.90 12.67
CA GLN A 92 -11.78 -6.87 11.28
C GLN A 92 -12.89 -6.49 10.29
N LEU A 93 -14.16 -6.47 10.66
CA LEU A 93 -15.31 -6.08 9.82
C LEU A 93 -15.34 -6.67 8.38
N ASN A 94 -14.79 -7.87 8.15
CA ASN A 94 -14.59 -8.48 6.81
C ASN A 94 -13.61 -7.71 5.88
N ARG A 95 -12.57 -7.08 6.43
CA ARG A 95 -11.51 -6.36 5.69
C ARG A 95 -10.41 -7.26 5.14
N ASN A 96 -10.51 -8.56 5.36
CA ASN A 96 -9.62 -9.54 4.76
C ASN A 96 -10.20 -9.94 3.39
N PHE A 97 -9.56 -9.51 2.30
CA PHE A 97 -10.02 -9.81 0.95
C PHE A 97 -8.87 -9.90 -0.06
N THR A 98 -9.17 -10.57 -1.17
CA THR A 98 -8.31 -10.68 -2.35
C THR A 98 -9.16 -10.52 -3.60
N ALA A 99 -8.64 -9.84 -4.60
CA ALA A 99 -9.27 -9.66 -5.89
C ALA A 99 -8.22 -9.67 -6.99
N SER A 100 -8.30 -10.64 -7.90
CA SER A 100 -7.33 -10.80 -8.99
C SER A 100 -7.45 -9.75 -10.09
N ALA A 101 -8.61 -9.09 -10.19
CA ALA A 101 -8.84 -7.98 -11.08
C ALA A 101 -9.97 -7.09 -10.55
N VAL A 102 -9.69 -5.81 -10.39
CA VAL A 102 -10.65 -4.75 -10.04
C VAL A 102 -10.38 -3.51 -10.91
N PRO A 103 -11.37 -2.65 -11.18
CA PRO A 103 -11.18 -1.42 -11.94
C PRO A 103 -10.10 -0.55 -11.29
N ALA A 104 -9.08 -0.15 -12.04
CA ALA A 104 -8.06 0.79 -11.57
C ALA A 104 -8.70 2.10 -11.10
N SER A 105 -9.82 2.48 -11.73
CA SER A 105 -10.64 3.64 -11.36
C SER A 105 -11.37 3.49 -10.01
N SER A 106 -11.40 2.32 -9.39
CA SER A 106 -11.92 2.10 -8.04
C SER A 106 -10.84 2.23 -6.95
N LEU A 107 -9.56 2.23 -7.34
CA LEU A 107 -8.45 2.48 -6.42
C LEU A 107 -8.00 3.95 -6.48
N LEU A 108 -7.22 4.37 -5.49
CA LEU A 108 -6.56 5.67 -5.51
C LEU A 108 -5.11 5.49 -5.13
N GLN A 109 -4.23 5.57 -6.13
CA GLN A 109 -2.79 5.56 -5.94
C GLN A 109 -2.26 6.99 -5.83
N GLN A 110 -1.37 7.19 -4.88
CA GLN A 110 -0.71 8.46 -4.57
C GLN A 110 0.62 8.56 -5.33
N ALA A 111 1.17 9.77 -5.45
CA ALA A 111 2.45 9.98 -6.10
C ALA A 111 3.63 9.23 -5.43
N SER A 112 3.50 8.92 -4.13
CA SER A 112 4.46 8.11 -3.37
C SER A 112 4.42 6.61 -3.71
N GLY A 113 3.45 6.17 -4.53
CA GLY A 113 3.17 4.76 -4.80
C GLY A 113 2.19 4.13 -3.80
N ALA A 114 1.86 4.83 -2.70
CA ALA A 114 0.87 4.40 -1.70
C ALA A 114 -0.54 4.28 -2.29
N PHE A 115 -1.36 3.38 -1.74
CA PHE A 115 -2.78 3.30 -2.02
C PHE A 115 -3.59 3.80 -0.83
N THR A 116 -4.53 4.73 -1.07
CA THR A 116 -5.45 5.27 -0.04
C THR A 116 -6.89 4.82 -0.29
N THR A 117 -7.15 4.17 -1.42
CA THR A 117 -8.41 3.48 -1.69
C THR A 117 -8.09 2.15 -2.35
N LEU A 118 -8.69 1.08 -1.83
CA LEU A 118 -8.57 -0.30 -2.29
C LEU A 118 -9.95 -0.78 -2.72
N ALA A 119 -10.02 -1.80 -3.57
CA ALA A 119 -11.29 -2.37 -4.04
C ALA A 119 -11.25 -3.89 -3.93
N SER A 120 -12.38 -4.48 -3.55
CA SER A 120 -12.52 -5.93 -3.37
C SER A 120 -13.29 -6.62 -4.50
N SER A 121 -13.90 -5.86 -5.41
CA SER A 121 -14.64 -6.39 -6.55
C SER A 121 -14.65 -5.45 -7.75
N ASP A 122 -15.29 -5.89 -8.83
CA ASP A 122 -15.53 -5.08 -10.01
C ASP A 122 -16.57 -3.97 -9.82
N SER A 123 -17.30 -3.98 -8.69
CA SER A 123 -18.23 -2.92 -8.33
C SER A 123 -17.48 -1.68 -7.83
N ALA A 124 -17.82 -0.52 -8.39
CA ALA A 124 -17.29 0.76 -7.92
C ALA A 124 -17.71 1.11 -6.48
N THR A 125 -18.65 0.35 -5.89
CA THR A 125 -19.12 0.51 -4.50
C THR A 125 -18.37 -0.37 -3.51
N ASP A 126 -17.67 -1.39 -3.98
CA ASP A 126 -17.01 -2.38 -3.13
C ASP A 126 -15.57 -1.95 -2.93
N CYS A 127 -15.43 -0.83 -2.25
CA CYS A 127 -14.16 -0.16 -2.00
C CYS A 127 -13.97 0.12 -0.51
N LEU A 128 -12.71 0.25 -0.14
CA LEU A 128 -12.27 0.60 1.20
C LEU A 128 -11.35 1.81 1.08
N GLY A 129 -11.68 2.89 1.76
CA GLY A 129 -10.87 4.10 1.80
C GLY A 129 -10.11 4.25 3.12
N LEU A 130 -8.98 4.93 3.06
CA LEU A 130 -8.29 5.47 4.22
C LEU A 130 -8.90 6.83 4.55
N ASP A 131 -9.63 6.98 5.65
CA ASP A 131 -10.24 8.24 6.09
C ASP A 131 -9.19 9.29 6.45
N HIS A 132 -8.18 8.90 7.24
CA HIS A 132 -7.01 9.70 7.56
C HIS A 132 -5.92 8.82 8.18
N GLY A 133 -4.69 9.31 8.24
CA GLY A 133 -3.59 8.67 8.96
C GLY A 133 -2.37 8.42 8.10
N MET A 134 -1.67 7.32 8.33
CA MET A 134 -0.41 7.02 7.69
C MET A 134 -0.50 5.79 6.78
N VAL A 135 0.21 5.85 5.65
CA VAL A 135 0.60 4.67 4.88
C VAL A 135 2.10 4.47 5.05
N SER A 136 2.49 3.42 5.76
CA SER A 136 3.88 3.08 6.04
C SER A 136 4.38 1.94 5.15
N GLU A 137 5.70 1.72 5.18
CA GLU A 137 6.37 0.55 4.60
C GLU A 137 6.11 0.40 3.10
N ILE A 138 5.93 1.53 2.43
CA ILE A 138 5.68 1.58 0.99
C ILE A 138 6.95 1.08 0.30
N GLN A 139 6.79 0.00 -0.45
CA GLN A 139 7.83 -0.62 -1.27
C GLN A 139 7.19 -1.08 -2.57
N GLY A 140 7.99 -1.28 -3.62
CA GLY A 140 7.48 -1.79 -4.89
C GLY A 140 8.56 -2.34 -5.80
N VAL A 141 8.11 -3.03 -6.83
CA VAL A 141 8.94 -3.67 -7.86
C VAL A 141 8.55 -3.09 -9.21
N GLY A 142 9.36 -2.16 -9.72
CA GLY A 142 9.04 -1.43 -10.95
C GLY A 142 7.62 -0.88 -10.93
N SER A 143 6.89 -1.04 -12.03
CA SER A 143 5.46 -0.73 -12.12
C SER A 143 4.55 -1.96 -11.93
N ASP A 144 5.09 -3.08 -11.46
CA ASP A 144 4.39 -4.37 -11.41
C ASP A 144 3.59 -4.56 -10.13
N VAL A 145 4.13 -4.12 -9.00
CA VAL A 145 3.50 -4.29 -7.69
C VAL A 145 4.03 -3.28 -6.69
N ALA A 146 3.15 -2.81 -5.83
CA ALA A 146 3.48 -2.05 -4.63
C ALA A 146 2.81 -2.67 -3.41
N ILE A 147 3.51 -2.64 -2.28
CA ILE A 147 2.97 -3.01 -0.97
C ILE A 147 2.92 -1.77 -0.07
N GLY A 148 2.14 -1.86 1.00
CA GLY A 148 2.15 -0.89 2.07
C GLY A 148 1.23 -1.31 3.21
N ARG A 149 1.27 -0.51 4.28
CA ARG A 149 0.44 -0.73 5.46
C ARG A 149 -0.25 0.55 5.88
N TRP A 150 -1.57 0.49 6.09
CA TRP A 150 -2.29 1.57 6.77
C TRP A 150 -2.14 1.40 8.27
N ASN A 151 -1.53 2.36 8.95
CA ASN A 151 -1.32 2.36 10.38
C ASN A 151 -1.47 3.79 10.94
N MET A 152 -1.65 3.93 12.25
CA MET A 152 -2.00 5.22 12.90
C MET A 152 -3.12 5.93 12.13
N ALA A 153 -4.15 5.16 11.79
CA ALA A 153 -5.07 5.49 10.72
C ALA A 153 -6.48 5.07 11.06
N LYS A 154 -7.44 5.67 10.36
CA LYS A 154 -8.83 5.26 10.35
C LYS A 154 -9.29 4.95 8.93
N ASP A 155 -10.01 3.87 8.73
CA ASP A 155 -10.63 3.56 7.43
C ASP A 155 -12.06 4.13 7.33
N THR A 156 -12.61 4.13 6.12
CA THR A 156 -13.96 4.65 5.83
C THR A 156 -15.08 3.85 6.49
N ASP A 157 -14.78 2.64 6.96
CA ASP A 157 -15.75 1.78 7.64
C ASP A 157 -15.65 1.88 9.17
N GLY A 158 -14.75 2.73 9.68
CA GLY A 158 -14.65 3.07 11.08
C GLY A 158 -13.57 2.32 11.86
N ASN A 159 -12.81 1.42 11.25
CA ASN A 159 -11.70 0.75 11.95
C ASN A 159 -10.58 1.74 12.22
N THR A 160 -9.96 1.60 13.39
CA THR A 160 -8.81 2.40 13.80
C THR A 160 -7.60 1.51 14.01
N TYR A 161 -6.48 1.90 13.44
CA TYR A 161 -5.21 1.18 13.52
C TYR A 161 -4.23 1.93 14.42
N THR A 162 -3.52 1.19 15.27
CA THR A 162 -2.40 1.73 16.05
C THR A 162 -1.15 1.83 15.18
N MET A 163 0.01 2.16 15.78
CA MET A 163 1.29 2.14 15.06
C MET A 163 1.73 0.71 14.70
N ASP A 164 1.41 -0.24 15.59
CA ASP A 164 1.87 -1.63 15.51
C ASP A 164 0.91 -2.53 14.75
N GLN A 165 -0.37 -2.17 14.71
CA GLN A 165 -1.42 -2.82 13.91
C GLN A 165 -1.64 -2.09 12.59
N GLY A 166 -2.37 -2.73 11.68
CA GLY A 166 -2.76 -2.05 10.46
C GLY A 166 -3.52 -2.91 9.48
N LEU A 167 -3.72 -2.33 8.31
CA LEU A 167 -4.19 -3.03 7.14
C LEU A 167 -3.03 -3.13 6.15
N HIS A 168 -2.55 -4.34 5.94
CA HIS A 168 -1.49 -4.67 5.01
C HIS A 168 -2.10 -4.87 3.64
N TYR A 169 -1.47 -4.32 2.60
CA TYR A 169 -1.93 -4.50 1.24
C TYR A 169 -0.80 -4.74 0.26
N ALA A 170 -1.14 -5.44 -0.82
CA ALA A 170 -0.37 -5.49 -2.04
C ALA A 170 -1.29 -5.16 -3.22
N VAL A 171 -0.86 -4.28 -4.11
CA VAL A 171 -1.57 -3.96 -5.35
C VAL A 171 -0.61 -4.14 -6.52
N GLY A 172 -1.02 -4.87 -7.55
CA GLY A 172 -0.16 -5.13 -8.71
C GLY A 172 -0.89 -5.21 -10.03
N THR A 173 -0.12 -5.18 -11.11
CA THR A 173 -0.55 -5.40 -12.49
C THR A 173 -1.00 -6.85 -12.64
N PRO A 174 -2.30 -7.15 -12.90
CA PRO A 174 -2.77 -8.53 -13.01
C PRO A 174 -2.05 -9.28 -14.14
N LEU A 175 -1.60 -10.49 -13.83
CA LEU A 175 -0.92 -11.36 -14.78
C LEU A 175 -1.67 -12.69 -14.93
N SER A 176 -2.05 -13.01 -16.16
CA SER A 176 -2.61 -14.33 -16.49
C SER A 176 -1.48 -15.29 -16.82
N LEU A 177 -1.45 -16.43 -16.13
CA LEU A 177 -0.49 -17.50 -16.43
C LEU A 177 -1.09 -18.45 -17.47
N PRO A 178 -0.34 -18.82 -18.52
CA PRO A 178 -0.76 -19.87 -19.41
C PRO A 178 -0.69 -21.22 -18.67
N VAL A 179 -1.65 -22.09 -18.95
CA VAL A 179 -1.57 -23.49 -18.47
C VAL A 179 -0.37 -24.14 -19.14
N ALA A 180 0.61 -24.51 -18.33
CA ALA A 180 1.86 -25.12 -18.79
C ALA A 180 2.29 -26.21 -17.79
N SER A 181 3.09 -27.16 -18.26
CA SER A 181 3.75 -28.10 -17.35
C SER A 181 5.00 -27.47 -16.74
N GLY A 182 5.31 -27.84 -15.50
CA GLY A 182 6.55 -27.45 -14.84
C GLY A 182 6.31 -26.56 -13.63
N THR A 183 7.43 -26.20 -13.00
CA THR A 183 7.42 -25.47 -11.74
C THR A 183 8.46 -24.36 -11.75
N LEU A 184 8.16 -23.25 -11.09
CA LEU A 184 9.08 -22.15 -10.85
C LEU A 184 9.42 -22.08 -9.35
N ALA A 185 10.68 -21.80 -9.02
CA ALA A 185 11.10 -21.58 -7.64
C ALA A 185 10.79 -20.15 -7.25
N CYS A 186 10.03 -19.97 -6.17
CA CYS A 186 9.62 -18.67 -5.69
C CYS A 186 10.40 -18.28 -4.43
N THR A 187 10.97 -17.08 -4.42
CA THR A 187 11.69 -16.53 -3.26
C THR A 187 11.19 -15.12 -2.93
N GLN A 188 11.26 -14.77 -1.65
CA GLN A 188 10.93 -13.43 -1.16
C GLN A 188 11.69 -12.35 -1.92
N LEU A 189 10.95 -11.38 -2.45
CA LEU A 189 11.49 -10.21 -3.14
C LEU A 189 11.36 -8.95 -2.27
N ILE A 190 10.15 -8.66 -1.79
CA ILE A 190 9.86 -7.58 -0.84
C ILE A 190 8.82 -8.05 0.17
N ALA A 191 8.87 -7.52 1.38
CA ALA A 191 7.91 -7.80 2.45
C ALA A 191 7.78 -6.58 3.37
N ASP A 192 6.65 -6.46 4.06
CA ASP A 192 6.51 -5.52 5.16
C ASP A 192 6.86 -6.16 6.52
N SER A 193 6.81 -5.37 7.59
CA SER A 193 6.92 -5.88 8.95
C SER A 193 5.73 -6.75 9.32
N VAL A 194 6.01 -7.70 10.20
CA VAL A 194 5.01 -8.59 10.77
C VAL A 194 4.29 -7.82 11.88
N ALA A 195 3.00 -7.58 11.72
CA ALA A 195 2.20 -6.91 12.73
C ALA A 195 1.42 -7.91 13.56
N ASN A 196 1.31 -7.66 14.86
CA ASN A 196 0.46 -8.44 15.73
C ASN A 196 -0.97 -7.88 15.78
N ASP A 197 -1.94 -8.72 16.13
CA ASP A 197 -3.33 -8.34 16.25
C ASP A 197 -3.69 -7.62 17.56
N PHE A 198 -2.83 -7.61 18.60
CA PHE A 198 -3.13 -7.03 19.92
C PHE A 198 -2.40 -5.72 20.26
N SER A 199 -1.82 -5.01 19.28
CA SER A 199 -0.99 -3.81 19.49
C SER A 199 0.21 -4.09 20.39
N GLY A 200 1.31 -4.47 19.76
CA GLY A 200 2.60 -4.67 20.39
C GLY A 200 3.69 -4.84 19.32
N PRO A 201 4.95 -5.01 19.73
CA PRO A 201 6.06 -4.76 18.83
C PRO A 201 6.01 -5.62 17.56
N THR A 202 6.20 -4.96 16.42
CA THR A 202 6.24 -5.60 15.11
C THR A 202 7.47 -6.50 14.97
N GLY A 203 7.29 -7.66 14.33
CA GLY A 203 8.37 -8.54 13.92
C GLY A 203 8.82 -8.29 12.49
N THR A 204 9.65 -9.19 11.96
CA THR A 204 10.08 -9.20 10.55
C THR A 204 9.83 -10.56 9.92
N LEU A 205 9.56 -10.54 8.61
CA LEU A 205 9.56 -11.73 7.79
C LEU A 205 11.00 -12.03 7.36
N GLY A 206 11.61 -13.04 7.97
CA GLY A 206 13.01 -13.40 7.72
C GLY A 206 13.21 -13.97 6.32
N THR A 207 12.46 -15.02 5.96
CA THR A 207 12.47 -15.63 4.63
C THR A 207 11.09 -16.13 4.26
N ALA A 208 10.74 -16.04 2.98
CA ALA A 208 9.59 -16.71 2.40
C ALA A 208 10.00 -17.40 1.09
N SER A 209 9.54 -18.64 0.90
CA SER A 209 9.75 -19.40 -0.33
C SER A 209 8.60 -20.35 -0.61
N ALA A 210 8.45 -20.70 -1.89
CA ALA A 210 7.46 -21.65 -2.36
C ALA A 210 7.89 -22.23 -3.73
N THR A 211 7.12 -23.16 -4.25
CA THR A 211 7.21 -23.65 -5.62
C THR A 211 5.90 -23.34 -6.34
N LEU A 212 5.94 -22.52 -7.38
CA LEU A 212 4.79 -22.27 -8.25
C LEU A 212 4.63 -23.42 -9.24
N ASP A 213 3.49 -24.10 -9.20
CA ASP A 213 3.10 -25.11 -10.18
C ASP A 213 2.22 -24.48 -11.26
N LEU A 214 2.70 -24.50 -12.50
CA LEU A 214 2.04 -23.89 -13.66
C LEU A 214 0.89 -24.74 -14.21
N GLY A 215 0.82 -26.02 -13.85
CA GLY A 215 -0.23 -26.93 -14.31
C GLY A 215 -1.45 -26.89 -13.41
N THR A 216 -1.23 -26.76 -12.09
CA THR A 216 -2.29 -26.70 -11.08
C THR A 216 -2.61 -25.28 -10.63
N HIS A 217 -1.81 -24.29 -11.03
CA HIS A 217 -1.91 -22.90 -10.58
C HIS A 217 -1.95 -22.79 -9.06
N THR A 218 -0.99 -23.44 -8.39
CA THR A 218 -0.83 -23.37 -6.94
C THR A 218 0.59 -23.02 -6.52
N LEU A 219 0.70 -22.33 -5.39
CA LEU A 219 1.93 -22.28 -4.62
C LEU A 219 2.01 -23.50 -3.71
N ASN A 220 3.03 -24.31 -3.92
CA ASN A 220 3.31 -25.52 -3.17
C ASN A 220 4.45 -25.29 -2.18
N ASN A 221 4.40 -25.99 -1.05
CA ASN A 221 5.45 -25.97 -0.03
C ASN A 221 5.82 -24.54 0.42
N LEU A 222 4.81 -23.68 0.60
CA LEU A 222 5.04 -22.34 1.14
C LEU A 222 5.65 -22.47 2.53
N SER A 223 6.77 -21.77 2.74
CA SER A 223 7.47 -21.69 4.02
C SER A 223 7.80 -20.23 4.30
N MET A 224 7.40 -19.74 5.47
CA MET A 224 7.60 -18.36 5.90
C MET A 224 8.20 -18.36 7.31
N THR A 225 9.36 -17.74 7.47
CA THR A 225 10.05 -17.61 8.75
C THR A 225 9.74 -16.25 9.36
N ILE A 226 9.15 -16.26 10.55
CA ILE A 226 8.81 -15.06 11.30
C ILE A 226 9.83 -14.87 12.43
N HIS A 227 10.36 -13.65 12.56
CA HIS A 227 11.17 -13.21 13.70
C HIS A 227 10.35 -12.19 14.49
N ASP A 228 10.00 -12.53 15.73
CA ASP A 228 9.31 -11.62 16.64
C ASP A 228 10.06 -11.51 17.98
N LEU A 229 9.48 -10.82 18.95
CA LEU A 229 10.08 -10.66 20.27
C LEU A 229 10.20 -11.97 21.07
N ASN A 230 9.44 -13.00 20.72
CA ASN A 230 9.44 -14.30 21.38
C ASN A 230 10.41 -15.29 20.72
N GLY A 231 10.94 -14.95 19.54
CA GLY A 231 11.98 -15.71 18.86
C GLY A 231 11.68 -15.91 17.38
N GLN A 232 12.09 -17.06 16.85
CA GLN A 232 11.92 -17.44 15.45
C GLN A 232 11.01 -18.66 15.35
N TYR A 233 10.04 -18.62 14.45
CA TYR A 233 9.20 -19.76 14.08
C TYR A 233 8.90 -19.77 12.58
N THR A 234 8.46 -20.93 12.08
CA THR A 234 8.16 -21.11 10.65
C THR A 234 6.70 -21.48 10.47
N LEU A 235 6.02 -20.75 9.59
CA LEU A 235 4.69 -21.04 9.10
C LEU A 235 4.83 -21.79 7.78
N THR A 236 4.14 -22.92 7.64
CA THR A 236 4.17 -23.72 6.42
C THR A 236 2.77 -23.97 5.88
N LYS A 237 2.66 -24.12 4.56
CA LYS A 237 1.42 -24.48 3.89
C LYS A 237 1.73 -25.36 2.68
N ALA A 238 1.16 -26.55 2.66
CA ALA A 238 1.45 -27.54 1.61
C ALA A 238 1.02 -27.04 0.22
N GLN A 239 -0.17 -26.44 0.14
CA GLN A 239 -0.72 -25.95 -1.11
C GLN A 239 -1.61 -24.72 -0.89
N THR A 240 -1.45 -23.72 -1.75
CA THR A 240 -2.26 -22.50 -1.78
C THR A 240 -2.66 -22.22 -3.23
N PRO A 241 -3.95 -22.04 -3.56
CA PRO A 241 -4.35 -21.67 -4.91
C PRO A 241 -3.83 -20.28 -5.26
N LEU A 242 -3.48 -20.06 -6.52
CA LEU A 242 -3.27 -18.72 -7.05
C LEU A 242 -4.58 -17.96 -7.17
N ASN A 243 -4.54 -16.64 -7.04
CA ASN A 243 -5.70 -15.75 -7.19
C ASN A 243 -6.88 -16.14 -6.28
N GLY A 244 -6.56 -16.56 -5.06
CA GLY A 244 -7.54 -17.12 -4.14
C GLY A 244 -7.07 -17.11 -2.69
N VAL A 245 -7.89 -17.71 -1.85
CA VAL A 245 -7.67 -17.82 -0.41
C VAL A 245 -7.60 -19.29 -0.03
N SER A 246 -6.69 -19.64 0.87
CA SER A 246 -6.66 -20.94 1.52
C SER A 246 -6.37 -20.79 3.01
N THR A 247 -7.24 -21.36 3.83
CA THR A 247 -7.11 -21.40 5.28
C THR A 247 -6.89 -22.84 5.71
N ASP A 248 -5.85 -23.09 6.49
CA ASP A 248 -5.58 -24.39 7.09
C ASP A 248 -5.11 -24.18 8.54
N GLY A 249 -5.79 -24.85 9.48
CA GLY A 249 -5.63 -24.60 10.91
C GLY A 249 -5.76 -23.11 11.25
N SER A 250 -4.72 -22.54 11.84
CA SER A 250 -4.65 -21.13 12.21
C SER A 250 -4.07 -20.22 11.13
N LEU A 251 -3.57 -20.74 10.00
CA LEU A 251 -2.92 -19.96 8.94
C LEU A 251 -3.87 -19.73 7.76
N SER A 252 -4.14 -18.46 7.46
CA SER A 252 -4.84 -18.03 6.25
C SER A 252 -3.87 -17.34 5.30
N VAL A 253 -3.88 -17.77 4.04
CA VAL A 253 -3.05 -17.20 2.97
C VAL A 253 -3.94 -16.81 1.81
N GLN A 254 -3.70 -15.62 1.28
CA GLN A 254 -4.34 -15.08 0.09
C GLN A 254 -3.27 -14.75 -0.94
N THR A 255 -3.55 -14.99 -2.22
CA THR A 255 -2.59 -14.73 -3.28
C THR A 255 -3.23 -14.05 -4.47
N VAL A 256 -2.44 -13.27 -5.19
CA VAL A 256 -2.71 -12.83 -6.57
C VAL A 256 -1.44 -12.90 -7.38
N VAL A 257 -1.57 -13.25 -8.66
CA VAL A 257 -0.43 -13.27 -9.61
C VAL A 257 -0.36 -11.92 -10.31
N VAL A 258 0.82 -11.32 -10.26
CA VAL A 258 1.08 -9.98 -10.78
C VAL A 258 2.37 -9.90 -11.59
N GLY A 259 2.53 -8.82 -12.34
CA GLY A 259 3.69 -8.54 -13.17
C GLY A 259 3.36 -8.49 -14.66
N HIS A 260 4.40 -8.48 -15.48
CA HIS A 260 4.29 -8.33 -16.93
C HIS A 260 4.87 -9.50 -17.73
N ASP A 261 5.62 -10.41 -17.10
CA ASP A 261 6.22 -11.58 -17.76
C ASP A 261 5.72 -12.88 -17.11
N ALA A 262 5.01 -13.70 -17.88
CA ALA A 262 4.52 -15.00 -17.43
C ALA A 262 5.63 -16.03 -17.17
N LYS A 263 6.87 -15.78 -17.63
CA LYS A 263 8.04 -16.62 -17.32
C LYS A 263 8.74 -16.25 -16.02
N GLN A 264 8.54 -15.02 -15.56
CA GLN A 264 9.07 -14.52 -14.30
C GLN A 264 7.95 -13.84 -13.50
N PRO A 265 6.86 -14.57 -13.18
CA PRO A 265 5.72 -13.97 -12.53
C PRO A 265 6.07 -13.59 -11.09
N LEU A 266 5.40 -12.56 -10.60
CA LEU A 266 5.41 -12.22 -9.18
C LEU A 266 4.13 -12.77 -8.55
N VAL A 267 4.22 -13.22 -7.30
CA VAL A 267 3.04 -13.59 -6.51
C VAL A 267 2.97 -12.71 -5.29
N ALA A 268 1.98 -11.82 -5.25
CA ALA A 268 1.67 -11.04 -4.07
C ALA A 268 0.84 -11.90 -3.13
N LEU A 269 1.32 -12.03 -1.89
CA LEU A 269 0.80 -12.95 -0.90
C LEU A 269 0.53 -12.18 0.39
N GLY A 270 -0.68 -12.30 0.90
CA GLY A 270 -1.07 -11.85 2.23
C GLY A 270 -1.25 -13.05 3.14
N TYR A 271 -0.73 -12.97 4.36
CA TYR A 271 -0.86 -14.04 5.34
C TYR A 271 -1.34 -13.49 6.68
N SER A 272 -2.13 -14.31 7.39
CA SER A 272 -2.52 -14.04 8.77
C SER A 272 -2.60 -15.33 9.57
N THR A 273 -2.27 -15.24 10.86
CA THR A 273 -2.49 -16.33 11.81
C THR A 273 -3.56 -15.95 12.83
N SER A 274 -4.43 -16.89 13.17
CA SER A 274 -5.40 -16.74 14.25
C SER A 274 -4.95 -17.56 15.45
N GLN A 275 -4.05 -17.01 16.26
CA GLN A 275 -3.68 -17.59 17.57
C GLN A 275 -4.21 -16.70 18.69
N LEU A 276 -4.72 -17.32 19.76
CA LEU A 276 -5.20 -16.59 20.93
C LEU A 276 -4.07 -15.74 21.51
N LYS A 277 -4.23 -14.41 21.45
CA LYS A 277 -3.29 -13.41 22.01
C LYS A 277 -1.96 -13.25 21.25
N SER A 278 -1.84 -13.82 20.04
CA SER A 278 -0.59 -13.80 19.26
C SER A 278 -0.79 -13.93 17.75
N GLY A 279 -1.94 -13.51 17.22
CA GLY A 279 -2.16 -13.49 15.78
C GLY A 279 -1.18 -12.53 15.11
N VAL A 280 -0.59 -12.94 14.00
CA VAL A 280 0.30 -12.10 13.20
C VAL A 280 -0.19 -12.00 11.77
N GLY A 281 0.13 -10.90 11.09
CA GLY A 281 -0.17 -10.73 9.68
C GLY A 281 0.86 -9.87 8.96
N GLY A 282 0.85 -9.98 7.64
CA GLY A 282 1.72 -9.21 6.76
C GLY A 282 1.48 -9.53 5.29
N VAL A 283 2.24 -8.86 4.43
CA VAL A 283 2.29 -9.12 2.99
C VAL A 283 3.73 -9.34 2.53
N VAL A 284 3.86 -10.22 1.53
CA VAL A 284 5.13 -10.52 0.86
C VAL A 284 4.87 -10.69 -0.62
N VAL A 285 5.82 -10.21 -1.43
CA VAL A 285 5.88 -10.50 -2.85
C VAL A 285 6.96 -11.53 -3.08
N LEU A 286 6.61 -12.62 -3.75
CA LEU A 286 7.54 -13.64 -4.20
C LEU A 286 7.89 -13.42 -5.68
N SER A 287 9.17 -13.54 -6.03
CA SER A 287 9.62 -13.65 -7.42
C SER A 287 9.77 -15.12 -7.78
N CYS A 288 9.14 -15.56 -8.87
CA CYS A 288 9.16 -16.97 -9.30
C CYS A 288 9.93 -17.11 -10.63
N GLN A 289 10.92 -18.00 -10.67
CA GLN A 289 11.78 -18.23 -11.84
C GLN A 289 12.32 -19.66 -11.93
#